data_AF-A0A433DD38-F1
#
_entry.id   AF-A0A433DD38-F1
#
_cell.length_a   1.000
_cell.length_b   1.000
_cell.length_c   1.000
_cell.angle_alpha   90.00
_cell.angle_beta   90.00
_cell.angle_gamma   90.00
#
_symmetry.space_group_name_H-M   'P 1'
#
loop_
_entity.id
_entity.type
_entity.pdbx_description
1 polymer ?
#
loop_
_entity_poly.entity_id
_entity_poly.type
_entity_poly.pdbx_seq_one_letter_code
_entity_poly.pdbx_strand_id
1 'polypeptide(L)'
;MLSNDIIDRLDYPVYWSRPHTEWGSIVDWDMFYIDQMPGSTLRDSHQALARDLNTLIDNLLTKSRECQKAKSLQALLNTQV
;
A
#
# COMPACT_ATOMS: atom_id res chain seq x y z
N MET A 1 -3.90 12.97 -5.13
CA MET A 1 -3.84 11.79 -6.03
C MET A 1 -2.38 11.58 -6.39
N LEU A 2 -1.94 10.33 -6.54
CA LEU A 2 -0.57 10.02 -6.90
C LEU A 2 -0.26 10.48 -8.34
N SER A 3 0.99 10.86 -8.59
CA SER A 3 1.46 11.12 -9.96
C SER A 3 1.57 9.79 -10.73
N ASN A 4 1.33 9.83 -12.05
CA ASN A 4 1.42 8.64 -12.89
C ASN A 4 2.78 7.93 -12.77
N ASP A 5 3.88 8.68 -12.65
CA ASP A 5 5.23 8.11 -12.45
C ASP A 5 5.36 7.23 -11.20
N ILE A 6 4.58 7.51 -10.15
CA ILE A 6 4.56 6.71 -8.92
C ILE A 6 3.65 5.50 -9.12
N ILE A 7 2.49 5.70 -9.76
CA ILE A 7 1.52 4.64 -10.03
C ILE A 7 2.15 3.52 -10.86
N ASP A 8 2.93 3.86 -11.90
CA ASP A 8 3.57 2.88 -12.78
C ASP A 8 4.67 2.05 -12.09
N ARG A 9 5.09 2.42 -10.87
CA ARG A 9 6.10 1.70 -10.06
C ARG A 9 5.49 0.75 -9.04
N LEU A 10 4.17 0.76 -8.87
CA LEU A 10 3.48 -0.05 -7.87
C LEU A 10 3.10 -1.41 -8.47
N ASP A 11 3.14 -2.44 -7.65
CA ASP A 11 2.69 -3.77 -8.04
C ASP A 11 1.15 -3.80 -8.16
N TYR A 12 0.45 -3.00 -7.33
CA TYR A 12 -1.02 -2.92 -7.32
C TYR A 12 -1.53 -1.49 -7.52
N PRO A 13 -1.29 -0.87 -8.68
CA PRO A 13 -1.57 0.55 -8.94
C PRO A 13 -3.06 0.90 -8.76
N VAL A 14 -3.95 -0.03 -9.07
CA VAL A 14 -5.41 0.17 -8.97
C VAL A 14 -5.82 0.53 -7.55
N TYR A 15 -5.25 -0.14 -6.53
CA TYR A 15 -5.57 0.13 -5.12
C TYR A 15 -5.08 1.50 -4.66
N TRP A 16 -3.94 1.97 -5.18
CA TRP A 16 -3.31 3.22 -4.76
C TRP A 16 -3.74 4.44 -5.56
N SER A 17 -4.34 4.22 -6.75
CA SER A 17 -4.86 5.28 -7.63
C SER A 17 -5.95 6.14 -6.97
N ARG A 18 -6.61 5.60 -5.94
CA ARG A 18 -7.63 6.30 -5.15
C ARG A 18 -7.03 7.36 -4.20
N PRO A 19 -7.83 8.33 -3.72
CA PRO A 19 -7.39 9.33 -2.76
C PRO A 19 -6.77 8.71 -1.49
N HIS A 20 -5.77 9.37 -0.89
CA HIS A 20 -5.10 8.86 0.32
C HIS A 20 -6.02 8.75 1.54
N THR A 21 -7.14 9.48 1.54
CA THR A 21 -8.20 9.39 2.54
C THR A 21 -8.97 8.07 2.46
N GLU A 22 -8.90 7.39 1.31
CA GLU A 22 -9.52 6.08 1.06
C GLU A 22 -8.50 4.94 1.14
N TRP A 23 -7.24 5.23 1.45
CA TRP A 23 -6.28 4.19 1.79
C TRP A 23 -6.70 3.59 3.13
N GLY A 24 -7.35 2.43 3.04
CA GLY A 24 -7.90 1.69 4.16
C GLY A 24 -6.84 1.20 5.15
N SER A 25 -7.25 0.26 5.99
CA SER A 25 -6.39 -0.49 6.90
C SER A 25 -5.63 -1.60 6.18
N ILE A 26 -4.75 -2.30 6.91
CA ILE A 26 -4.10 -3.52 6.43
C ILE A 26 -5.14 -4.59 6.07
N VAL A 27 -6.24 -4.66 6.82
CA VAL A 27 -7.34 -5.61 6.54
C VAL A 27 -8.03 -5.29 5.22
N ASP A 28 -8.25 -4.01 4.92
CA ASP A 28 -8.84 -3.60 3.63
C ASP A 28 -7.92 -3.95 2.45
N TRP A 29 -6.61 -3.86 2.66
CA TRP A 29 -5.63 -4.36 1.69
C TRP A 29 -5.69 -5.88 1.56
N ASP A 30 -5.71 -6.62 2.67
CA ASP A 30 -5.76 -8.09 2.65
C ASP A 30 -7.00 -8.59 1.91
N MET A 31 -8.16 -7.95 2.13
CA MET A 31 -9.40 -8.25 1.40
C MET A 31 -9.24 -8.00 -0.10
N PHE A 32 -8.67 -6.85 -0.50
CA PHE A 32 -8.41 -6.54 -1.91
C PHE A 32 -7.44 -7.54 -2.53
N TYR A 33 -6.34 -7.87 -1.85
CA TYR A 33 -5.30 -8.76 -2.36
C TYR A 33 -5.81 -10.19 -2.54
N ILE A 34 -6.55 -10.72 -1.57
CA ILE A 34 -7.12 -12.07 -1.63
C ILE A 34 -8.19 -12.19 -2.72
N ASP A 35 -8.97 -11.13 -2.94
CA ASP A 35 -9.95 -11.07 -4.05
C ASP A 35 -9.24 -11.15 -5.41
N GLN A 36 -8.12 -10.44 -5.57
CA GLN A 36 -7.31 -10.48 -6.80
C GLN A 36 -6.53 -11.79 -6.97
N MET A 37 -6.07 -12.39 -5.86
CA MET A 37 -5.25 -13.60 -5.84
C MET A 37 -5.87 -14.68 -4.93
N PRO A 38 -6.93 -15.38 -5.38
CA PRO A 38 -7.55 -16.44 -4.59
C PRO A 38 -6.55 -17.56 -4.26
N GLY A 39 -6.50 -17.96 -2.98
CA GLY A 39 -5.57 -19.00 -2.50
C GLY A 39 -4.19 -18.49 -2.07
N SER A 40 -3.95 -17.18 -2.16
CA SER A 40 -2.78 -16.54 -1.55
C SER A 40 -2.88 -16.50 -0.02
N THR A 41 -1.73 -16.36 0.64
CA THR A 41 -1.67 -16.26 2.11
C THR A 41 -1.63 -14.80 2.57
N LEU A 42 -2.01 -14.55 3.83
CA LEU A 42 -1.84 -13.23 4.46
C LEU A 42 -0.38 -12.77 4.42
N ARG A 43 0.58 -13.70 4.53
CA ARG A 43 1.99 -13.38 4.41
C ARG A 43 2.34 -12.83 3.03
N ASP A 44 1.77 -13.39 1.96
CA ASP A 44 2.00 -12.90 0.60
C ASP A 44 1.37 -11.51 0.41
N SER A 45 0.16 -11.33 0.95
CA SER A 45 -0.52 -10.02 0.99
C SER A 45 0.32 -8.96 1.70
N HIS A 46 0.83 -9.27 2.89
CA HIS A 46 1.68 -8.37 3.68
C HIS A 46 3.01 -8.07 2.99
N GLN A 47 3.62 -9.04 2.32
CA GLN A 47 4.82 -8.81 1.51
C GLN A 47 4.56 -7.87 0.34
N ALA A 48 3.44 -8.05 -0.36
CA ALA A 48 3.04 -7.16 -1.45
C ALA A 48 2.76 -5.74 -0.92
N LEU A 49 2.04 -5.61 0.19
CA LEU A 49 1.79 -4.33 0.85
C LEU A 49 3.10 -3.63 1.22
N ALA A 50 4.05 -4.36 1.80
CA ALA A 50 5.33 -3.82 2.21
C ALA A 50 6.12 -3.25 1.03
N ARG A 51 6.11 -3.92 -0.13
CA ARG A 51 6.77 -3.44 -1.36
C ARG A 51 6.16 -2.16 -1.86
N ASP A 52 4.83 -2.12 -2.02
CA ASP A 52 4.14 -0.93 -2.49
C ASP A 52 4.31 0.24 -1.52
N LEU A 53 4.23 0.00 -0.21
CA LEU A 53 4.46 1.04 0.80
C LEU A 53 5.90 1.58 0.75
N ASN A 54 6.91 0.74 0.56
CA ASN A 54 8.29 1.20 0.36
C ASN A 54 8.40 2.08 -0.88
N THR A 55 7.87 1.64 -2.02
CA THR A 55 7.84 2.43 -3.25
C THR A 55 7.14 3.78 -3.06
N LEU A 56 6.00 3.80 -2.37
CA LEU A 56 5.29 5.04 -2.04
C LEU A 56 6.17 5.96 -1.17
N ILE A 57 6.78 5.44 -0.11
CA ILE A 57 7.58 6.22 0.83
C ILE A 57 8.82 6.82 0.14
N ASP A 58 9.45 6.07 -0.75
CA ASP A 58 10.66 6.48 -1.47
C ASP A 58 10.39 7.54 -2.55
N ASN A 59 9.18 7.56 -3.12
CA ASN A 59 8.83 8.45 -4.23
C ASN A 59 7.95 9.63 -3.83
N LEU A 60 7.28 9.57 -2.67
CA LEU A 60 6.44 10.66 -2.18
C LEU A 60 7.26 11.71 -1.43
N LEU A 61 6.80 12.96 -1.50
CA LEU A 61 7.35 14.04 -0.68
C LEU A 61 7.19 13.69 0.80
N THR A 62 8.29 13.73 1.57
CA THR A 62 8.36 13.30 2.98
C THR A 62 7.31 13.95 3.89
N LYS A 63 6.86 15.17 3.55
CA LYS A 63 5.86 15.95 4.31
C LYS A 63 4.44 15.84 3.77
N SER A 64 4.22 15.07 2.69
CA SER A 64 2.88 14.84 2.13
C SER A 64 2.04 13.97 3.06
N ARG A 65 0.72 14.16 3.00
CA ARG A 65 -0.24 13.36 3.78
C ARG A 65 -0.22 11.91 3.32
N GLU A 66 -0.01 11.70 2.03
CA GLU A 66 0.22 10.41 1.37
C GLU A 66 1.40 9.67 2.01
N CYS A 67 2.58 10.33 2.11
CA CYS A 67 3.78 9.72 2.69
C CYS A 67 3.59 9.40 4.18
N GLN A 68 2.95 10.29 4.94
CA GLN A 68 2.63 10.05 6.35
C GLN A 68 1.71 8.84 6.52
N LYS A 69 0.65 8.74 5.70
CA LYS A 69 -0.28 7.62 5.72
C LYS A 69 0.42 6.31 5.34
N ALA A 70 1.25 6.30 4.31
CA ALA A 70 2.04 5.13 3.92
C ALA A 70 2.97 4.67 5.05
N LYS A 71 3.67 5.60 5.71
CA LYS A 71 4.51 5.29 6.89
C LYS A 71 3.70 4.73 8.05
N SER A 72 2.52 5.26 8.32
CA SER A 72 1.63 4.71 9.36
C SER A 72 1.20 3.29 9.05
N LEU A 73 0.81 2.99 7.80
CA LEU A 73 0.46 1.64 7.37
C LEU A 73 1.67 0.69 7.48
N GLN A 74 2.85 1.15 7.09
CA GLN A 74 4.08 0.36 7.17
C GLN A 74 4.47 0.05 8.62
N ALA A 75 4.34 1.02 9.51
CA ALA A 75 4.58 0.81 10.94
C ALA A 75 3.61 -0.21 11.53
N LEU A 76 2.32 -0.13 11.17
CA LEU A 76 1.31 -1.12 11.60
C LEU A 76 1.62 -2.51 11.04
N LEU A 77 2.06 -2.60 9.79
CA LEU A 77 2.41 -3.88 9.16
C LEU A 77 3.56 -4.55 9.89
N ASN A 78 4.59 -3.79 10.25
CA ASN A 78 5.74 -4.30 11.01
C ASN A 78 5.39 -4.77 12.43
N THR A 79 4.24 -4.36 12.99
CA THR A 79 3.76 -4.89 14.28
C THR A 79 3.00 -6.21 14.17
N GLN A 80 2.64 -6.62 12.96
CA GLN A 80 1.84 -7.82 12.67
C GLN A 80 2.69 -8.99 12.12
N VAL A 81 3.99 -8.76 11.88
CA VAL A 81 4.96 -9.74 11.35
C VAL A 81 5.79 -10.35 12.47
#